data_AF-R7CX77-F1
#
_entry.id   AF-R7CX77-F1
#
_cell.length_a   1.000
_cell.length_b   1.000
_cell.length_c   1.000
_cell.angle_alpha   90.00
_cell.angle_beta   90.00
_cell.angle_gamma   90.00
#
_symmetry.space_group_name_H-M   'P 1'
#
loop_
_entity.id
_entity.type
_entity.pdbx_description
1 polymer ?
#
loop_
_entity_poly.entity_id
_entity_poly.type
_entity_poly.pdbx_seq_one_letter_code
_entity_poly.pdbx_strand_id
1 'polypeptide(L)' 'MIKEITVDEHYQTVRLFDAMKKGDIYKVPYEKSRHNGIRMEATRRNRDARLSGILKSRMDVKFRVSAKEYPGWTSIICIK' A
#
# COMPACT_ATOMS: atom_id res chain seq x y z
N MET A 1 -8.01 -3.35 9.79
CA MET A 1 -7.22 -3.23 11.04
C MET A 1 -6.09 -2.22 10.83
N ILE A 2 -5.77 -1.36 11.80
CA ILE A 2 -4.63 -0.43 11.69
C ILE A 2 -3.39 -1.13 12.27
N LYS A 3 -2.30 -1.21 11.49
CA LYS A 3 -1.03 -1.82 11.91
C LYS A 3 0.14 -0.90 11.60
N GLU A 4 1.07 -0.80 12.53
CA GLU A 4 2.33 -0.09 12.34
C GLU A 4 3.42 -1.09 11.96
N ILE A 5 4.18 -0.75 10.93
CA ILE A 5 5.20 -1.62 10.35
C ILE A 5 6.56 -1.09 10.78
N THR A 6 7.26 -1.89 11.59
CA THR A 6 8.67 -1.64 11.88
C THR A 6 9.49 -1.93 10.62
N VAL A 7 10.43 -1.04 10.31
CA VAL A 7 11.35 -1.22 9.18
C VAL A 7 12.67 -1.74 9.74
N ASP A 8 12.91 -3.02 9.52
CA ASP A 8 14.12 -3.74 9.89
C ASP A 8 14.75 -4.39 8.64
N GLU A 9 15.75 -5.25 8.83
CA GLU A 9 16.45 -5.96 7.76
C GLU A 9 15.56 -6.95 6.99
N HIS A 10 14.43 -7.36 7.58
CA HIS A 10 13.46 -8.26 6.96
C HIS A 10 12.34 -7.51 6.23
N TYR A 11 12.34 -6.18 6.28
CA TYR A 11 11.36 -5.35 5.59
C TYR A 11 11.40 -5.58 4.08
N GLN A 12 10.26 -5.99 3.52
CA GLN A 12 10.06 -6.09 2.08
C GLN A 12 8.73 -5.46 1.70
N THR A 13 8.79 -4.38 0.92
CA THR A 13 7.60 -3.66 0.45
C THR A 13 6.58 -4.61 -0.18
N VAL A 14 7.01 -5.56 -1.01
CA VAL A 14 6.13 -6.52 -1.69
C VAL A 14 5.35 -7.38 -0.69
N ARG A 15 6.02 -7.93 0.33
CA ARG A 15 5.42 -8.81 1.34
C ARG A 15 4.37 -8.09 2.17
N LEU A 16 4.48 -6.78 2.36
CA LEU A 16 3.46 -5.98 3.04
C LEU A 16 2.13 -6.07 2.30
N PHE A 17 2.13 -5.86 0.98
CA PHE A 17 0.92 -5.92 0.17
C PHE A 17 0.30 -7.31 0.14
N ASP A 18 1.11 -8.37 0.16
CA ASP A 18 0.63 -9.76 0.19
C ASP A 18 -0.08 -10.11 1.51
N ALA A 19 0.37 -9.51 2.62
CA ALA A 19 -0.20 -9.74 3.95
C ALA A 19 -1.45 -8.89 4.25
N MET A 20 -1.74 -7.86 3.45
CA MET A 20 -2.88 -6.97 3.69
C MET A 20 -4.21 -7.60 3.32
N LYS A 21 -5.21 -7.47 4.20
CA LYS A 21 -6.60 -7.79 3.91
C LYS A 21 -7.42 -6.53 3.65
N LYS A 22 -8.57 -6.68 3.00
CA LYS A 22 -9.50 -5.57 2.75
C LYS A 22 -9.88 -4.90 4.07
N GLY A 23 -9.76 -3.57 4.12
CA GLY A 23 -9.98 -2.77 5.33
C GLY A 23 -8.76 -2.61 6.23
N ASP A 24 -7.61 -3.17 5.86
CA ASP A 24 -6.36 -2.94 6.57
C ASP A 24 -5.69 -1.64 6.16
N ILE A 25 -5.07 -1.01 7.17
CA ILE A 25 -4.28 0.20 7.04
C ILE A 25 -2.91 -0.09 7.65
N TYR A 26 -1.88 -0.11 6.83
CA TYR A 26 -0.50 -0.26 7.29
C TYR A 26 0.17 1.11 7.30
N LYS A 27 0.80 1.48 8.41
CA LYS A 27 1.62 2.67 8.53
C LYS A 27 3.09 2.27 8.52
N VAL A 28 3.83 2.75 7.54
CA VAL A 28 5.27 2.57 7.44
C VAL A 28 5.95 3.91 7.75
N PRO A 29 7.00 3.98 8.60
CA PRO A 29 7.69 5.24 8.87
C PRO A 29 8.08 5.94 7.58
N TYR A 30 7.79 7.24 7.49
CA TYR A 30 8.00 7.97 6.26
C TYR A 30 9.50 8.14 5.98
N GLU A 31 9.90 7.72 4.79
CA GLU A 31 11.17 8.06 4.17
C GLU A 31 10.87 8.21 2.67
N LYS A 32 11.46 9.20 2.00
CA LYS A 32 11.06 9.60 0.64
C LYS A 32 11.28 8.49 -0.38
N SER A 33 12.43 7.80 -0.33
CA SER A 33 12.75 6.70 -1.23
C SER A 33 11.78 5.52 -1.04
N ARG A 34 11.54 5.13 0.22
CA ARG A 34 10.59 4.08 0.61
C ARG A 34 9.17 4.41 0.20
N HIS A 35 8.73 5.65 0.43
CA HIS A 35 7.42 6.13 0.01
C HIS A 35 7.21 5.95 -1.49
N ASN A 36 8.22 6.33 -2.30
CA ASN A 36 8.16 6.15 -3.75
C ASN A 36 8.09 4.67 -4.12
N GLY A 37 8.90 3.81 -3.50
CA GLY A 37 8.86 2.37 -3.70
C GLY A 37 7.49 1.75 -3.37
N ILE A 38 6.90 2.12 -2.23
CA ILE A 38 5.56 1.70 -1.81
C ILE A 38 4.50 2.16 -2.83
N ARG A 39 4.59 3.41 -3.30
CA ARG A 39 3.65 3.96 -4.29
C ARG A 39 3.75 3.26 -5.65
N MET A 40 4.96 2.93 -6.09
CA MET A 40 5.17 2.17 -7.33
C MET A 40 4.58 0.77 -7.22
N GLU A 41 4.81 0.08 -6.11
CA GLU A 41 4.25 -1.26 -5.89
C GLU A 41 2.71 -1.23 -5.81
N ALA A 42 2.12 -0.26 -5.12
CA ALA A 42 0.66 -0.07 -5.11
C ALA A 42 0.11 0.17 -6.53
N THR A 43 0.81 0.95 -7.34
CA THR A 43 0.43 1.22 -8.73
C THR A 43 0.46 -0.06 -9.57
N ARG A 44 1.51 -0.88 -9.41
CA ARG A 44 1.63 -2.18 -10.07
C ARG A 44 0.50 -3.12 -9.67
N ARG A 45 0.25 -3.28 -8.37
CA ARG A 45 -0.84 -4.12 -7.85
C ARG A 45 -2.22 -3.66 -8.31
N ASN A 46 -2.44 -2.35 -8.42
CA ASN A 46 -3.69 -1.79 -8.97
C ASN A 46 -3.83 -2.08 -10.48
N ARG A 47 -2.72 -2.02 -11.25
CA ARG A 47 -2.72 -2.43 -12.66
C ARG A 47 -3.08 -3.92 -12.78
N ASP A 48 -2.42 -4.77 -12.01
CA ASP A 48 -2.63 -6.22 -12.03
C ASP A 48 -4.06 -6.60 -11.59
N ALA A 49 -4.60 -5.91 -10.58
CA ALA A 49 -5.99 -6.06 -10.14
C ALA A 49 -7.01 -5.61 -11.20
N ARG A 50 -6.64 -4.68 -12.08
CA ARG A 50 -7.48 -4.29 -13.22
C ARG A 50 -7.43 -5.32 -14.34
N LEU A 51 -6.24 -5.83 -14.66
CA LEU A 51 -6.07 -6.88 -15.67
C LEU A 51 -6.77 -8.19 -15.29
N SER A 52 -6.81 -8.52 -14.00
CA SER A 52 -7.54 -9.69 -13.46
C SER A 52 -9.05 -9.47 -13.27
N GLY A 53 -9.58 -8.28 -13.57
CA GLY A 53 -11.01 -7.97 -13.46
C GLY A 53 -11.52 -7.71 -12.03
N ILE A 54 -10.64 -7.67 -11.03
CA ILE A 54 -10.99 -7.28 -9.64
C ILE A 54 -11.42 -5.80 -9.60
N LEU A 55 -10.70 -4.93 -10.30
CA LEU A 55 -11.06 -3.51 -10.47
C LEU A 55 -11.83 -3.34 -11.77
N LYS A 56 -13.11 -2.97 -11.67
CA LYS A 56 -14.00 -2.82 -12.82
C LYS A 56 -13.93 -1.43 -13.45
N SER A 57 -13.67 -0.40 -12.65
CA SER A 57 -13.57 0.98 -13.13
C SER A 57 -12.13 1.47 -13.26
N ARG A 58 -11.94 2.49 -14.12
CA ARG A 58 -10.66 3.22 -14.22
C ARG A 58 -10.32 3.97 -12.93
N MET A 59 -11.33 4.46 -12.20
CA MET A 59 -11.13 5.19 -10.93
C MET A 59 -10.98 4.25 -9.72
N ASP A 60 -11.30 2.97 -9.88
CA ASP A 60 -11.13 2.00 -8.81
C ASP A 60 -9.63 1.79 -8.50
N VAL A 61 -9.34 1.62 -7.21
CA VAL A 61 -8.04 1.22 -6.70
C VAL A 61 -8.22 0.10 -5.68
N LYS A 62 -7.29 -0.86 -5.68
CA LYS A 62 -7.20 -1.91 -4.65
C LYS A 62 -6.42 -1.39 -3.45
N PHE A 63 -5.29 -0.73 -3.70
CA PHE A 63 -4.45 -0.12 -2.69
C PHE A 63 -4.33 1.39 -2.89
N ARG A 64 -4.50 2.15 -1.81
CA ARG A 64 -4.28 3.59 -1.76
C ARG A 64 -3.09 3.90 -0.86
N VAL A 65 -2.20 4.77 -1.31
CA VAL A 65 -1.01 5.19 -0.56
C VAL A 65 -1.10 6.68 -0.28
N SER A 66 -0.86 7.10 0.96
CA SER A 66 -0.88 8.50 1.37
C SER A 66 0.25 8.80 2.34
N ALA A 67 0.85 9.99 2.22
CA ALA A 67 1.76 10.53 3.24
C ALA A 67 1.13 11.67 4.06
N LYS A 68 -0.09 12.08 3.69
CA LYS A 68 -0.79 13.22 4.32
C LYS A 68 -1.78 12.80 5.39
N GLU A 69 -2.32 11.59 5.26
CA GLU A 69 -3.38 11.08 6.15
C GLU A 69 -2.85 10.79 7.56
N TYR A 70 -1.60 10.33 7.65
CA TYR A 70 -0.88 10.12 8.91
C TYR A 70 0.49 10.78 8.80
N PRO A 71 0.65 12.05 9.22
CA PRO A 71 1.93 12.75 9.15
C PRO A 71 3.05 11.97 9.85
N GLY A 72 4.23 11.92 9.22
CA GLY A 72 5.36 11.09 9.68
C GLY A 72 5.32 9.63 9.21
N TRP A 73 4.25 9.23 8.51
CA TRP A 73 4.06 7.87 7.99
C TRP A 73 3.72 7.88 6.49
N THR A 74 4.07 6.79 5.82
CA THR A 74 3.41 6.36 4.58
C THR A 74 2.31 5.38 4.96
N SER A 75 1.05 5.77 4.81
CA SER A 75 -0.09 4.88 4.98
C SER A 75 -0.39 4.14 3.68
N ILE A 76 -0.67 2.84 3.81
CA ILE A 76 -1.16 1.96 2.75
C ILE A 76 -2.52 1.45 3.21
N ILE A 77 -3.56 1.68 2.40
CA ILE A 77 -4.94 1.27 2.69
C ILE A 77 -5.36 0.25 1.64
N CYS A 78 -5.78 -0.93 2.09
CA CYS A 78 -6.36 -1.96 1.23
C CYS A 78 -7.88 -1.77 1.16
N ILE A 79 -8.37 -1.35 0.00
CA ILE A 79 -9.78 -0.95 -0.23
C ILE A 79 -10.60 -2.12 -0.78
N LYS A 80 -10.02 -2.99 -1.63
CA LYS A 80 -10.73 -4.09 -2.29
C LYS A 80 -10.05 -5.43 -2.09
#